data_AF-A0AA86Q3I3-F1
#
_entry.id   AF-A0AA86Q3I3-F1
#
_cell.length_a   1.000
_cell.length_b   1.000
_cell.length_c   1.000
_cell.angle_alpha   90.00
_cell.angle_beta   90.00
_cell.angle_gamma   90.00
#
_symmetry.space_group_name_H-M   'P 1'
#
loop_
_entity.id
_entity.type
_entity.pdbx_description
1 polymer ?
#
loop_
_entity_poly.entity_id
_entity_poly.type
_entity_poly.pdbx_seq_one_letter_code
_entity_poly.pdbx_strand_id
1 'polypeptide(L)'
;MTQRVKTTAEVAVAFRLQFMKTLGSRLEPPICFPADVPNDLLCNFYDALPHSRKRGIWPEVAGQINKDEKWAAKHYLNSFRRALFPEPLSAQNKEDISNLVKKLMLKHYDKHSIVEEAKRKYQDTKIFPDAIQSYVFQTIVRLQRNQYELNSFKPANNDLFPKIKDYKDNTDMFKMLEPTISEQAAKDEEQKEPTQSDVKDSSAQDTEFQNQYQQLEQEQKAKDPELEEKYIEAKVKLDSIPADANDEERLKTLSVAFQLFSLGFASNNWQGQQAYNGGGFEELM
;
A
#
# COMPACT_ATOMS: atom_id res chain seq x y z
N MET A 1 36.19 -17.55 5.31
CA MET A 1 36.01 -16.53 4.27
C MET A 1 35.07 -15.46 4.80
N THR A 2 35.58 -14.25 5.07
CA THR A 2 34.78 -13.12 5.56
C THR A 2 34.03 -12.50 4.37
N GLN A 3 32.71 -12.68 4.30
CA GLN A 3 31.89 -12.02 3.28
C GLN A 3 31.91 -10.51 3.55
N ARG A 4 32.35 -9.72 2.56
CA ARG A 4 32.26 -8.26 2.60
C ARG A 4 30.79 -7.87 2.71
N VAL A 5 30.45 -7.06 3.71
CA VAL A 5 29.10 -6.50 3.88
C VAL A 5 28.83 -5.55 2.71
N LYS A 6 27.83 -5.87 1.89
CA LYS A 6 27.39 -5.03 0.77
C LYS A 6 26.69 -3.78 1.28
N THR A 7 26.91 -2.64 0.61
CA THR A 7 26.20 -1.40 0.94
C THR A 7 24.74 -1.45 0.49
N THR A 8 23.87 -0.61 1.06
CA THR A 8 22.45 -0.53 0.67
C THR A 8 22.27 -0.20 -0.80
N ALA A 9 23.14 0.65 -1.37
CA ALA A 9 23.12 1.01 -2.78
C ALA A 9 23.50 -0.18 -3.69
N GLU A 10 24.54 -0.94 -3.31
CA GLU A 10 24.94 -2.15 -4.04
C GLU A 10 23.82 -3.20 -4.04
N VAL A 11 23.12 -3.37 -2.92
CA VAL A 11 21.98 -4.28 -2.83
C VAL A 11 20.82 -3.81 -3.72
N ALA A 12 20.55 -2.51 -3.79
CA ALA A 12 19.49 -1.96 -4.65
C ALA A 12 19.81 -2.15 -6.14
N VAL A 13 21.07 -1.95 -6.56
CA VAL A 13 21.51 -2.21 -7.93
C VAL A 13 21.40 -3.70 -8.27
N ALA A 14 21.87 -4.58 -7.38
CA ALA A 14 21.75 -6.03 -7.57
C ALA A 14 20.29 -6.48 -7.64
N PHE A 15 19.43 -5.92 -6.79
CA PHE A 15 17.99 -6.16 -6.82
C PHE A 15 17.40 -5.77 -8.18
N ARG A 16 17.68 -4.56 -8.67
CA ARG A 16 17.19 -4.06 -9.96
C ARG A 16 17.57 -5.00 -11.10
N LEU A 17 18.85 -5.36 -11.21
CA LEU A 17 19.36 -6.20 -12.27
C LEU A 17 18.71 -7.59 -12.25
N GLN A 18 18.58 -8.17 -11.06
CA GLN A 18 17.99 -9.50 -10.96
C GLN A 18 16.47 -9.47 -11.21
N PHE A 19 15.78 -8.47 -10.68
CA PHE A 19 14.36 -8.27 -10.92
C PHE A 19 14.07 -8.14 -12.42
N MET A 20 14.84 -7.31 -13.11
CA MET A 20 14.78 -7.14 -14.55
C MET A 20 14.97 -8.46 -15.30
N LYS A 21 15.98 -9.25 -14.94
CA LYS A 21 16.28 -10.55 -15.57
C LYS A 21 15.15 -11.56 -15.36
N THR A 22 14.67 -11.70 -14.13
CA THR A 22 13.59 -12.63 -13.77
C THR A 22 12.24 -12.19 -14.38
N LEU A 23 12.00 -10.89 -14.48
CA LEU A 23 10.79 -10.37 -15.13
C LEU A 23 10.81 -10.67 -16.63
N GLY A 24 11.93 -10.39 -17.29
CA GLY A 24 12.11 -10.60 -18.74
C GLY A 24 11.88 -12.04 -19.19
N SER A 25 12.33 -13.02 -18.41
CA SER A 25 12.13 -14.45 -18.71
C SER A 25 10.69 -14.92 -18.56
N ARG A 26 9.83 -14.15 -17.89
CA ARG A 26 8.42 -14.49 -17.60
C ARG A 26 7.42 -13.78 -18.51
N LEU A 27 7.89 -12.88 -19.37
CA LEU A 27 7.08 -12.24 -20.40
C LEU A 27 6.91 -13.19 -21.60
N GLU A 28 5.82 -12.99 -22.35
CA GLU A 28 5.57 -13.72 -23.60
C GLU A 28 5.37 -12.72 -24.73
N PRO A 29 6.27 -12.69 -25.73
CA PRO A 29 7.54 -13.44 -25.78
C PRO A 29 8.54 -13.00 -24.68
N PRO A 30 9.52 -13.85 -24.29
CA PRO A 30 10.56 -13.45 -23.35
C PRO A 30 11.37 -12.26 -23.86
N ILE A 31 11.63 -11.29 -22.99
CA ILE A 31 12.32 -10.04 -23.33
C ILE A 31 13.64 -9.95 -22.56
N CYS A 32 14.72 -9.62 -23.26
CA CYS A 32 15.98 -9.23 -22.64
C CYS A 32 16.01 -7.71 -22.49
N PHE A 33 15.73 -7.21 -21.29
CA PHE A 33 15.78 -5.78 -21.01
C PHE A 33 17.23 -5.27 -20.99
N PRO A 34 17.53 -4.12 -21.62
CA PRO A 34 18.85 -3.51 -21.50
C PRO A 34 19.08 -2.95 -20.08
N ALA A 35 20.36 -2.80 -19.68
CA ALA A 35 20.71 -2.47 -18.30
C ALA A 35 20.29 -1.05 -17.86
N ASP A 36 19.97 -0.18 -18.82
CA ASP A 36 19.53 1.20 -18.66
C ASP A 36 18.01 1.37 -18.62
N VAL A 37 17.23 0.27 -18.71
CA VAL A 37 15.76 0.37 -18.67
C VAL A 37 15.27 1.11 -17.42
N PRO A 38 14.44 2.15 -17.59
CA PRO A 38 13.84 2.88 -16.47
C PRO A 38 13.04 1.98 -15.51
N ASN A 39 13.13 2.27 -14.21
CA ASN A 39 12.49 1.44 -13.17
C ASN A 39 10.96 1.45 -13.25
N ASP A 40 10.36 2.56 -13.68
CA ASP A 40 8.93 2.71 -13.92
C ASP A 40 8.44 1.73 -15.00
N LEU A 41 9.19 1.58 -16.09
CA LEU A 41 8.85 0.61 -17.13
C LEU A 41 8.88 -0.83 -16.61
N LEU A 42 9.90 -1.19 -15.81
CA LEU A 42 9.97 -2.52 -15.17
C LEU A 42 8.79 -2.77 -14.22
N CYS A 43 8.40 -1.74 -13.45
CA CYS A 43 7.24 -1.84 -12.58
C CYS A 43 5.94 -2.03 -13.37
N ASN A 44 5.79 -1.31 -14.49
CA ASN A 44 4.62 -1.45 -15.36
C ASN A 44 4.51 -2.87 -15.95
N PHE A 45 5.61 -3.42 -16.45
CA PHE A 45 5.64 -4.80 -16.94
C PHE A 45 5.28 -5.81 -15.85
N TYR A 46 5.83 -5.63 -14.64
CA TYR A 46 5.49 -6.50 -13.52
C TYR A 46 4.02 -6.35 -13.13
N ASP A 47 3.51 -5.13 -12.95
CA ASP A 47 2.14 -4.89 -12.50
C ASP A 47 1.12 -5.42 -13.55
N ALA A 48 1.46 -5.39 -14.84
CA ALA A 48 0.66 -5.95 -15.94
C ALA A 48 0.66 -7.49 -16.02
N LEU A 49 1.61 -8.19 -15.39
CA LEU A 49 1.64 -9.66 -15.41
C LEU A 49 0.44 -10.27 -14.66
N PRO A 50 -0.11 -11.39 -15.15
CA PRO A 50 -1.10 -12.15 -14.39
C PRO A 50 -0.48 -12.72 -13.10
N HIS A 51 -1.31 -12.92 -12.08
CA HIS A 51 -0.85 -13.34 -10.75
C HIS A 51 -0.06 -14.68 -10.79
N SER A 52 -0.48 -15.61 -11.64
CA SER A 52 0.22 -16.89 -11.86
C SER A 52 1.68 -16.72 -12.29
N ARG A 53 1.98 -15.72 -13.13
CA ARG A 53 3.35 -15.41 -13.59
C ARG A 53 4.14 -14.56 -12.62
N LYS A 54 3.47 -13.83 -11.72
CA LYS A 54 4.14 -13.11 -10.61
C LYS A 54 4.68 -14.08 -9.55
N ARG A 55 4.01 -15.22 -9.35
CA ARG A 55 4.38 -16.23 -8.35
C ARG A 55 5.78 -16.77 -8.60
N GLY A 56 6.68 -16.65 -7.62
CA GLY A 56 8.06 -17.16 -7.73
C GLY A 56 9.09 -16.13 -8.19
N ILE A 57 8.67 -14.91 -8.58
CA ILE A 57 9.63 -13.82 -8.87
C ILE A 57 10.46 -13.48 -7.64
N TRP A 58 9.82 -13.32 -6.47
CA TRP A 58 10.51 -12.91 -5.26
C TRP A 58 11.52 -13.93 -4.72
N PRO A 59 11.22 -15.25 -4.66
CA PRO A 59 12.21 -16.27 -4.31
C PRO A 59 13.45 -16.23 -5.22
N GLU A 60 13.25 -16.14 -6.54
CA GLU A 60 14.37 -16.09 -7.50
C GLU A 60 15.22 -14.84 -7.34
N VAL A 61 14.57 -13.67 -7.21
CA VAL A 61 15.28 -12.40 -7.00
C VAL A 61 16.06 -12.44 -5.70
N ALA A 62 15.43 -12.88 -4.62
CA ALA A 62 15.99 -12.95 -3.29
C ALA A 62 17.19 -13.90 -3.20
N GLY A 63 17.10 -15.08 -3.84
CA GLY A 63 18.17 -16.08 -3.86
C GLY A 63 19.45 -15.58 -4.51
N GLN A 64 19.35 -14.77 -5.57
CA GLN A 64 20.54 -14.24 -6.27
C GLN A 64 21.21 -13.07 -5.53
N ILE A 65 20.45 -12.35 -4.70
CA ILE A 65 20.99 -11.23 -3.91
C ILE A 65 21.33 -11.61 -2.45
N ASN A 66 21.15 -12.89 -2.08
CA ASN A 66 21.29 -13.41 -0.72
C ASN A 66 20.43 -12.63 0.29
N LYS A 67 19.14 -12.47 0.00
CA LYS A 67 18.12 -11.88 0.87
C LYS A 67 16.93 -12.80 1.01
N ASP A 68 16.04 -12.46 1.94
CA ASP A 68 14.77 -13.17 2.10
C ASP A 68 13.77 -12.76 1.02
N GLU A 69 12.90 -13.70 0.64
CA GLU A 69 11.79 -13.43 -0.28
C GLU A 69 10.92 -12.25 0.19
N LYS A 70 10.56 -12.27 1.49
CA LYS A 70 9.76 -11.20 2.12
C LYS A 70 10.47 -9.85 2.02
N TRP A 71 11.81 -9.85 2.10
CA TRP A 71 12.61 -8.63 1.94
C TRP A 71 12.53 -8.12 0.50
N ALA A 72 12.69 -9.00 -0.50
CA ALA A 72 12.62 -8.62 -1.92
C ALA A 72 11.25 -8.05 -2.28
N ALA A 73 10.16 -8.69 -1.86
CA ALA A 73 8.80 -8.21 -2.07
C ALA A 73 8.55 -6.85 -1.41
N LYS A 74 9.01 -6.68 -0.16
CA LYS A 74 8.88 -5.41 0.57
C LYS A 74 9.74 -4.30 -0.06
N HIS A 75 10.93 -4.63 -0.53
CA HIS A 75 11.80 -3.67 -1.21
C HIS A 75 11.18 -3.21 -2.54
N TYR A 76 10.56 -4.12 -3.29
CA TYR A 76 9.78 -3.75 -4.46
C TYR A 76 8.68 -2.75 -4.10
N LEU A 77 7.79 -3.12 -3.17
CA LEU A 77 6.62 -2.32 -2.82
C LEU A 77 7.00 -0.93 -2.28
N ASN A 78 7.97 -0.86 -1.37
CA ASN A 78 8.26 0.37 -0.62
C ASN A 78 9.30 1.29 -1.28
N SER A 79 10.18 0.75 -2.12
CA SER A 79 11.34 1.48 -2.66
C SER A 79 11.36 1.48 -4.17
N PHE A 80 11.26 0.32 -4.80
CA PHE A 80 11.39 0.21 -6.25
C PHE A 80 10.16 0.78 -6.97
N ARG A 81 8.95 0.43 -6.50
CA ARG A 81 7.67 0.88 -7.05
C ARG A 81 7.44 2.39 -6.93
N ARG A 82 8.20 3.09 -6.08
CA ARG A 82 8.21 4.55 -6.02
C ARG A 82 8.59 5.19 -7.35
N ALA A 83 9.28 4.48 -8.23
CA ALA A 83 9.59 4.96 -9.58
C ALA A 83 8.34 5.26 -10.41
N LEU A 84 7.20 4.61 -10.14
CA LEU A 84 5.92 4.90 -10.79
C LEU A 84 5.32 6.27 -10.36
N PHE A 85 5.82 6.84 -9.26
CA PHE A 85 5.27 8.03 -8.62
C PHE A 85 6.36 9.10 -8.47
N PRO A 86 6.72 9.80 -9.57
CA PRO A 86 7.82 10.75 -9.58
C PRO A 86 7.58 11.98 -8.70
N GLU A 87 6.32 12.31 -8.38
CA GLU A 87 6.01 13.53 -7.64
C GLU A 87 6.20 13.36 -6.14
N PRO A 88 7.06 14.18 -5.51
CA PRO A 88 7.19 14.18 -4.06
C PRO A 88 5.97 14.85 -3.41
N LEU A 89 5.73 14.51 -2.14
CA LEU A 89 4.68 15.14 -1.37
C LEU A 89 5.05 16.61 -1.07
N SER A 90 4.41 17.55 -1.78
CA SER A 90 4.65 18.99 -1.68
C SER A 90 4.23 19.56 -0.31
N ALA A 91 4.70 20.78 0.00
CA ALA A 91 4.29 21.48 1.22
C ALA A 91 2.78 21.77 1.25
N GLN A 92 2.20 22.15 0.11
CA GLN A 92 0.75 22.37 -0.01
C GLN A 92 -0.03 21.08 0.24
N ASN A 93 0.40 19.96 -0.35
CA ASN A 93 -0.27 18.67 -0.17
C ASN A 93 -0.23 18.24 1.31
N LYS A 94 0.88 18.50 1.99
CA LYS A 94 1.04 18.23 3.42
C LYS A 94 0.09 19.07 4.27
N GLU A 95 -0.05 20.35 3.97
CA GLU A 95 -1.01 21.23 4.66
C GLU A 95 -2.45 20.77 4.44
N ASP A 96 -2.82 20.49 3.20
CA ASP A 96 -4.13 19.97 2.81
C ASP A 96 -4.46 18.65 3.50
N ILE A 97 -3.51 17.71 3.55
CA ILE A 97 -3.67 16.45 4.29
C ILE A 97 -3.81 16.74 5.78
N SER A 98 -3.02 17.65 6.36
CA SER A 98 -3.13 17.98 7.77
C SER A 98 -4.50 18.57 8.11
N ASN A 99 -5.08 19.38 7.24
CA ASN A 99 -6.41 19.95 7.41
C ASN A 99 -7.51 18.88 7.27
N LEU A 100 -7.36 17.96 6.32
CA LEU A 100 -8.24 16.80 6.17
C LEU A 100 -8.23 15.91 7.42
N VAL A 101 -7.05 15.56 7.93
CA VAL A 101 -6.90 14.74 9.15
C VAL A 101 -7.57 15.41 10.34
N LYS A 102 -7.33 16.72 10.57
CA LYS A 102 -8.00 17.48 11.65
C LYS A 102 -9.52 17.39 11.53
N LYS A 103 -10.06 17.64 10.33
CA LYS A 103 -11.51 17.61 10.07
C LYS A 103 -12.12 16.24 10.35
N LEU A 104 -11.47 15.16 9.91
CA LEU A 104 -11.99 13.80 10.10
C LEU A 104 -11.84 13.31 11.54
N MET A 105 -10.75 13.68 12.22
CA MET A 105 -10.58 13.39 13.65
C MET A 105 -11.65 14.07 14.52
N LEU A 106 -12.03 15.32 14.21
CA LEU A 106 -13.13 16.02 14.89
C LEU A 106 -14.49 15.34 14.67
N LYS A 107 -14.65 14.62 13.56
CA LYS A 107 -15.83 13.80 13.26
C LYS A 107 -15.74 12.38 13.83
N HIS A 108 -14.72 12.08 14.64
CA HIS A 108 -14.49 10.77 15.24
C HIS A 108 -14.33 9.61 14.24
N TYR A 109 -13.78 9.88 13.05
CA TYR A 109 -13.40 8.81 12.13
C TYR A 109 -12.23 8.01 12.70
N ASP A 110 -12.21 6.70 12.43
CA ASP A 110 -11.10 5.84 12.80
C ASP A 110 -9.85 6.14 11.94
N LYS A 111 -8.69 5.73 12.45
CA LYS A 111 -7.39 6.02 11.80
C LYS A 111 -7.30 5.43 10.39
N HIS A 112 -7.93 4.28 10.15
CA HIS A 112 -7.85 3.61 8.86
C HIS A 112 -8.71 4.32 7.82
N SER A 113 -9.95 4.69 8.18
CA SER A 113 -10.83 5.50 7.32
C SER A 113 -10.22 6.85 6.93
N ILE A 114 -9.49 7.50 7.85
CA ILE A 114 -8.78 8.75 7.54
C ILE A 114 -7.70 8.54 6.47
N VAL A 115 -6.95 7.43 6.55
CA VAL A 115 -5.93 7.07 5.57
C VAL A 115 -6.57 6.80 4.21
N GLU A 116 -7.66 6.03 4.17
CA GLU A 116 -8.35 5.68 2.92
C GLU A 116 -8.95 6.92 2.24
N GLU A 117 -9.56 7.84 3.01
CA GLU A 117 -10.02 9.13 2.48
C GLU A 117 -8.87 9.98 1.91
N ALA A 118 -7.73 10.03 2.62
CA ALA A 118 -6.56 10.74 2.12
C ALA A 118 -6.01 10.10 0.83
N LYS A 119 -5.94 8.76 0.75
CA LYS A 119 -5.48 8.07 -0.46
C LYS A 119 -6.45 8.30 -1.63
N ARG A 120 -7.75 8.23 -1.39
CA ARG A 120 -8.79 8.50 -2.39
C ARG A 120 -8.69 9.92 -2.94
N LYS A 121 -8.50 10.92 -2.08
CA LYS A 121 -8.37 12.33 -2.51
C LYS A 121 -7.18 12.57 -3.46
N TYR A 122 -6.11 11.80 -3.30
CA TYR A 122 -4.88 11.93 -4.08
C TYR A 122 -4.68 10.80 -5.10
N GLN A 123 -5.72 10.01 -5.39
CA GLN A 123 -5.63 8.85 -6.28
C GLN A 123 -5.17 9.22 -7.70
N ASP A 124 -5.57 10.41 -8.19
CA ASP A 124 -5.27 10.90 -9.53
C ASP A 124 -3.93 11.66 -9.60
N THR A 125 -3.20 11.72 -8.48
CA THR A 125 -1.87 12.36 -8.42
C THR A 125 -0.76 11.34 -8.61
N LYS A 126 0.39 11.79 -9.12
CA LYS A 126 1.57 10.93 -9.29
C LYS A 126 2.40 10.81 -8.00
N ILE A 127 1.73 10.88 -6.85
CA ILE A 127 2.33 10.83 -5.52
C ILE A 127 2.24 9.41 -4.98
N PHE A 128 3.33 8.94 -4.38
CA PHE A 128 3.39 7.59 -3.85
C PHE A 128 2.38 7.38 -2.70
N PRO A 129 1.44 6.42 -2.79
CA PRO A 129 0.36 6.27 -1.80
C PRO A 129 0.86 5.98 -0.38
N ASP A 130 1.95 5.22 -0.21
CA ASP A 130 2.48 4.93 1.12
C ASP A 130 3.13 6.17 1.76
N ALA A 131 3.60 7.13 0.96
CA ALA A 131 4.09 8.40 1.48
C ALA A 131 2.93 9.22 2.09
N ILE A 132 1.76 9.19 1.45
CA ILE A 132 0.53 9.81 1.97
C ILE A 132 0.12 9.12 3.28
N GLN A 133 0.03 7.79 3.26
CA GLN A 133 -0.31 6.99 4.44
C GLN A 133 0.64 7.26 5.62
N SER A 134 1.95 7.26 5.37
CA SER A 134 2.95 7.56 6.40
C SER A 134 2.75 8.97 6.98
N TYR A 135 2.52 9.97 6.13
CA TYR A 135 2.32 11.35 6.56
C TYR A 135 1.02 11.53 7.37
N VAL A 136 -0.06 10.84 6.98
CA VAL A 136 -1.33 10.82 7.72
C VAL A 136 -1.10 10.27 9.13
N PHE A 137 -0.45 9.11 9.27
CA PHE A 137 -0.17 8.53 10.59
C PHE A 137 0.70 9.44 11.46
N GLN A 138 1.76 10.03 10.90
CA GLN A 138 2.59 11.01 11.61
C GLN A 138 1.76 12.20 12.09
N THR A 139 0.85 12.69 11.26
CA THR A 139 -0.02 13.82 11.59
C THR A 139 -1.01 13.47 12.70
N ILE A 140 -1.64 12.30 12.64
CA ILE A 140 -2.52 11.81 13.71
C ILE A 140 -1.76 11.73 15.04
N VAL A 141 -0.59 11.12 15.05
CA VAL A 141 0.24 11.00 16.27
C VAL A 141 0.60 12.37 16.83
N ARG A 142 0.97 13.33 15.97
CA ARG A 142 1.27 14.71 16.37
C ARG A 142 0.05 15.40 16.98
N LEU A 143 -1.12 15.28 16.37
CA LEU A 143 -2.35 15.90 16.87
C LEU A 143 -2.82 15.29 18.19
N GLN A 144 -2.69 13.96 18.34
CA GLN A 144 -3.01 13.27 19.59
C GLN A 144 -2.10 13.79 20.72
N ARG A 145 -0.77 13.86 20.50
CA ARG A 145 0.17 14.41 21.49
C ARG A 145 -0.20 15.83 21.92
N ASN A 146 -0.53 16.71 20.96
CA ASN A 146 -0.89 18.09 21.26
C ASN A 146 -2.23 18.20 22.03
N GLN A 147 -3.20 17.30 21.79
CA GLN A 147 -4.43 17.26 22.58
C GLN A 147 -4.19 16.82 24.03
N TYR A 148 -3.27 15.88 24.27
CA TYR A 148 -2.88 15.50 25.62
C TYR A 148 -2.20 16.65 26.37
N GLU A 149 -1.35 17.44 25.70
CA GLU A 149 -0.72 18.63 26.28
C GLU A 149 -1.72 19.76 26.59
N LEU A 150 -2.75 19.93 25.74
CA LEU A 150 -3.80 20.92 26.02
C LEU A 150 -4.70 20.54 27.21
N ASN A 151 -4.95 19.24 27.40
CA ASN A 151 -5.81 18.75 28.48
C ASN A 151 -5.07 18.51 29.81
N SER A 152 -3.74 18.38 29.78
CA SER A 152 -2.89 18.30 30.99
C SER A 152 -2.56 19.67 31.57
N PHE A 153 -2.70 20.75 30.78
CA PHE A 153 -2.74 22.13 31.27
C PHE A 153 -4.13 22.52 31.81
N LYS A 154 -4.67 21.75 32.75
CA LYS A 154 -5.53 22.40 33.76
C LYS A 154 -4.58 23.21 34.64
N PRO A 155 -4.73 24.54 34.75
CA PRO A 155 -4.04 25.27 35.80
C PRO A 155 -4.61 24.77 37.12
N ALA A 156 -3.96 23.77 37.72
CA ALA A 156 -4.03 23.65 39.16
C ALA A 156 -3.46 24.96 39.68
N ASN A 157 -4.30 25.79 40.30
CA ASN A 157 -3.91 26.89 41.16
C ASN A 157 -3.14 26.35 42.38
N ASN A 158 -2.02 25.67 42.15
CA ASN A 158 -1.12 25.18 43.16
C ASN A 158 0.29 25.58 42.73
N ASP A 159 0.81 26.55 43.46
CA ASP A 159 2.20 27.01 43.49
C ASP A 159 3.18 25.90 43.10
N LEU A 160 3.86 26.08 41.97
CA LEU A 160 4.98 25.25 41.52
C LEU A 160 6.28 25.47 42.34
N PHE A 161 6.23 26.31 43.36
CA PHE A 161 7.31 26.55 44.31
C PHE A 161 6.77 26.45 45.74
N PRO A 162 6.79 25.26 46.37
CA PRO A 162 6.56 25.18 47.80
C PRO A 162 7.56 26.08 48.52
N LYS A 163 7.07 27.07 49.27
CA LYS A 163 7.91 27.92 50.12
C LYS A 163 8.66 27.01 51.09
N ILE A 164 9.99 27.05 51.01
CA ILE A 164 10.96 26.25 51.78
C ILE A 164 10.89 26.61 53.28
N LYS A 165 9.81 26.24 53.98
CA LYS A 165 9.72 26.46 55.44
C LYS A 165 9.34 25.24 56.27
N ASP A 166 8.87 24.14 55.67
CA ASP A 166 8.37 23.01 56.46
C ASP A 166 9.08 21.66 56.22
N TYR A 167 10.31 21.65 55.67
CA TYR A 167 11.15 20.43 55.64
C TYR A 167 11.97 20.29 56.93
N LYS A 168 11.28 19.99 58.04
CA LYS A 168 11.83 19.17 59.12
C LYS A 168 10.91 17.95 59.24
N ASP A 169 11.51 16.77 59.38
CA ASP A 169 10.87 15.49 59.74
C ASP A 169 10.45 14.53 58.62
N ASN A 170 11.27 14.26 57.60
CA ASN A 170 11.10 13.01 56.83
C ASN A 170 12.40 12.48 56.20
N THR A 171 13.45 12.34 57.02
CA THR A 171 14.75 11.78 56.63
C THR A 171 14.84 10.26 56.78
N ASP A 172 13.72 9.53 56.77
CA ASP A 172 13.72 8.07 57.00
C ASP A 172 13.11 7.22 55.86
N MET A 173 12.65 7.83 54.76
CA MET A 173 11.92 7.08 53.72
C MET A 173 12.76 6.55 52.55
N PHE A 174 14.09 6.80 52.54
CA PHE A 174 15.00 6.39 51.45
C PHE A 174 16.06 5.36 51.88
N LYS A 175 15.67 4.43 52.74
CA LYS A 175 16.42 3.18 52.96
C LYS A 175 15.49 1.99 52.81
N MET A 176 15.23 1.59 51.57
CA MET A 176 14.93 0.20 51.19
C MET A 176 14.54 0.21 49.73
N LEU A 177 15.35 -0.44 48.88
CA LEU A 177 14.99 -1.21 47.67
C LEU A 177 16.20 -1.23 46.74
N GLU A 178 17.16 -2.11 47.08
CA GLU A 178 18.04 -2.73 46.09
C GLU A 178 17.20 -3.70 45.23
N PRO A 179 17.52 -3.88 43.93
CA PRO A 179 16.84 -4.86 43.09
C PRO A 179 17.52 -6.22 43.17
N THR A 180 16.87 -7.20 43.80
CA THR A 180 17.21 -8.62 43.65
C THR A 180 16.53 -9.16 42.38
N ILE A 181 17.35 -9.59 41.43
CA ILE A 181 16.96 -10.32 40.23
C ILE A 181 16.75 -11.80 40.58
N SER A 182 15.69 -12.39 40.04
CA SER A 182 15.51 -13.81 39.65
C SER A 182 14.29 -14.51 40.28
N GLU A 183 13.70 -15.38 39.46
CA GLU A 183 12.68 -16.41 39.75
C GLU A 183 11.24 -15.94 39.96
N GLN A 184 10.44 -16.04 38.89
CA GLN A 184 9.37 -17.06 38.86
C GLN A 184 8.85 -17.23 37.43
N ALA A 185 9.41 -18.24 36.77
CA ALA A 185 8.73 -18.98 35.73
C ALA A 185 7.69 -19.91 36.36
N ALA A 186 6.66 -20.22 35.58
CA ALA A 186 5.70 -21.31 35.75
C ALA A 186 4.70 -21.18 36.90
N LYS A 187 3.48 -20.76 36.55
CA LYS A 187 2.23 -21.54 36.67
C LYS A 187 1.03 -20.64 36.39
N ASP A 188 0.15 -21.09 35.49
CA ASP A 188 -1.32 -21.11 35.66
C ASP A 188 -1.98 -21.24 34.28
N GLU A 189 -2.07 -22.50 33.84
CA GLU A 189 -3.20 -23.00 33.04
C GLU A 189 -4.36 -23.29 34.02
N GLU A 190 -5.53 -22.67 33.83
CA GLU A 190 -6.82 -23.38 33.68
C GLU A 190 -8.03 -22.43 33.64
N GLN A 191 -8.81 -22.58 32.56
CA GLN A 191 -10.27 -22.50 32.43
C GLN A 191 -11.05 -21.21 32.79
N LYS A 192 -11.71 -20.62 31.76
CA LYS A 192 -13.19 -20.47 31.76
C LYS A 192 -13.82 -20.08 30.40
N GLU A 193 -14.83 -20.88 30.05
CA GLU A 193 -15.99 -20.79 29.13
C GLU A 193 -16.21 -19.60 28.15
N PRO A 194 -16.73 -19.89 26.93
CA PRO A 194 -17.33 -18.88 26.05
C PRO A 194 -18.84 -18.75 26.26
N THR A 195 -19.33 -17.51 26.35
CA THR A 195 -20.76 -17.15 26.42
C THR A 195 -21.36 -17.03 25.02
N GLN A 196 -22.47 -17.74 24.78
CA GLN A 196 -23.35 -17.59 23.61
C GLN A 196 -24.13 -16.26 23.67
N SER A 197 -24.32 -15.62 22.52
CA SER A 197 -25.33 -14.57 22.35
C SER A 197 -25.89 -14.57 20.92
N ASP A 198 -27.18 -14.23 20.84
CA ASP A 198 -28.14 -14.57 19.79
C ASP A 198 -27.97 -13.83 18.46
N VAL A 199 -28.27 -14.53 17.37
CA VAL A 199 -28.43 -13.98 16.01
C VAL A 199 -29.91 -13.66 15.78
N LYS A 200 -30.21 -12.40 15.47
CA LYS A 200 -31.52 -11.95 14.96
C LYS A 200 -31.43 -11.57 13.48
N ASP A 201 -32.45 -12.02 12.75
CA ASP A 201 -32.76 -11.79 11.34
C ASP A 201 -32.55 -10.35 10.84
N SER A 202 -31.98 -10.24 9.63
CA SER A 202 -32.03 -9.05 8.77
C SER A 202 -32.17 -9.49 7.31
N SER A 203 -33.36 -9.88 6.90
CA SER A 203 -33.67 -10.38 5.54
C SER A 203 -34.33 -9.33 4.62
N ALA A 204 -34.27 -8.03 4.98
CA ALA A 204 -34.95 -6.98 4.22
C ALA A 204 -34.02 -5.98 3.49
N GLN A 205 -32.69 -6.05 3.68
CA GLN A 205 -31.75 -5.12 3.03
C GLN A 205 -31.07 -5.69 1.77
N ASP A 206 -31.17 -7.00 1.51
CA ASP A 206 -30.49 -7.62 0.38
C ASP A 206 -31.20 -7.44 -0.97
N THR A 207 -32.49 -7.09 -0.96
CA THR A 207 -33.30 -7.02 -2.20
C THR A 207 -33.15 -5.69 -2.95
N GLU A 208 -32.78 -4.60 -2.27
CA GLU A 208 -32.52 -3.30 -2.94
C GLU A 208 -31.13 -3.24 -3.60
N PHE A 209 -30.12 -3.88 -3.00
CA PHE A 209 -28.76 -3.93 -3.56
C PHE A 209 -28.69 -4.76 -4.85
N GLN A 210 -29.45 -5.86 -4.93
CA GLN A 210 -29.47 -6.72 -6.12
C GLN A 210 -30.09 -6.03 -7.34
N ASN A 211 -31.13 -5.21 -7.14
CA ASN A 211 -31.80 -4.49 -8.22
C ASN A 211 -30.94 -3.33 -8.75
N GLN A 212 -30.15 -2.66 -7.89
CA GLN A 212 -29.23 -1.61 -8.31
C GLN A 212 -28.03 -2.17 -9.10
N TYR A 213 -27.59 -3.38 -8.77
CA TYR A 213 -26.50 -4.07 -9.48
C TYR A 213 -26.89 -4.47 -10.91
N GLN A 214 -28.11 -5.00 -11.10
CA GLN A 214 -28.60 -5.39 -12.44
C GLN A 214 -28.82 -4.20 -13.38
N GLN A 215 -29.19 -3.02 -12.86
CA GLN A 215 -29.30 -1.80 -13.69
C GLN A 215 -27.93 -1.29 -14.16
N LEU A 216 -26.91 -1.31 -13.30
CA LEU A 216 -25.54 -0.90 -13.66
C LEU A 216 -24.90 -1.84 -14.69
N GLU A 217 -25.20 -3.14 -14.62
CA GLU A 217 -24.69 -4.14 -15.56
C GLU A 217 -25.32 -3.99 -16.97
N GLN A 218 -26.58 -3.55 -17.05
CA GLN A 218 -27.25 -3.24 -18.31
C GLN A 218 -26.78 -1.91 -18.92
N GLU A 219 -26.47 -0.90 -18.09
CA GLU A 219 -25.91 0.38 -18.55
C GLU A 219 -24.46 0.28 -19.04
N GLN A 220 -23.67 -0.67 -18.51
CA GLN A 220 -22.29 -0.90 -18.97
C GLN A 220 -22.19 -1.70 -20.27
N LYS A 221 -23.13 -2.61 -20.57
CA LYS A 221 -23.17 -3.31 -21.87
C LYS A 221 -23.48 -2.39 -23.06
N ALA A 222 -23.92 -1.15 -22.81
CA ALA A 222 -24.24 -0.17 -23.85
C ALA A 222 -23.08 0.81 -24.19
N LYS A 223 -21.94 0.73 -23.49
CA LYS A 223 -20.70 1.47 -23.79
C LYS A 223 -19.62 0.40 -23.97
N ASP A 224 -19.20 0.00 -25.17
CA ASP A 224 -18.36 0.83 -26.01
C ASP A 224 -18.09 0.11 -27.37
N PRO A 225 -19.10 -0.10 -28.24
CA PRO A 225 -18.90 -0.74 -29.55
C PRO A 225 -17.93 0.06 -30.44
N GLU A 226 -17.81 1.37 -30.21
CA GLU A 226 -16.92 2.27 -30.95
C GLU A 226 -15.44 2.05 -30.59
N LEU A 227 -15.13 1.67 -29.35
CA LEU A 227 -13.76 1.39 -28.92
C LEU A 227 -13.26 0.03 -29.45
N GLU A 228 -14.17 -0.95 -29.52
CA GLU A 228 -13.89 -2.26 -30.12
C GLU A 228 -13.66 -2.13 -31.63
N GLU A 229 -14.45 -1.32 -32.32
CA GLU A 229 -14.26 -1.02 -33.75
C GLU A 229 -12.91 -0.32 -34.02
N LYS A 230 -12.53 0.68 -33.20
CA LYS A 230 -11.21 1.35 -33.29
C LYS A 230 -10.03 0.42 -33.01
N TYR A 231 -10.19 -0.54 -32.09
CA TYR A 231 -9.17 -1.54 -31.81
C TYR A 231 -9.00 -2.52 -32.98
N ILE A 232 -10.10 -2.98 -33.57
CA ILE A 232 -10.08 -3.85 -34.75
C ILE A 232 -9.42 -3.12 -35.93
N GLU A 233 -9.75 -1.85 -36.17
CA GLU A 233 -9.13 -1.04 -37.23
C GLU A 233 -7.60 -0.86 -37.01
N ALA A 234 -7.17 -0.59 -35.77
CA ALA A 234 -5.76 -0.48 -35.42
C ALA A 234 -5.00 -1.79 -35.61
N LYS A 235 -5.63 -2.93 -35.29
CA LYS A 235 -5.04 -4.26 -35.46
C LYS A 235 -4.89 -4.64 -36.94
N VAL A 236 -5.92 -4.38 -37.75
CA VAL A 236 -5.86 -4.62 -39.21
C VAL A 236 -4.78 -3.76 -39.86
N LYS A 237 -4.63 -2.50 -39.44
CA LYS A 237 -3.52 -1.64 -39.90
C LYS A 237 -2.17 -2.22 -39.52
N LEU A 238 -2.00 -2.71 -38.30
CA LEU A 238 -0.73 -3.31 -37.84
C LEU A 238 -0.35 -4.55 -38.66
N ASP A 239 -1.31 -5.41 -38.97
CA ASP A 239 -1.10 -6.64 -39.75
C ASP A 239 -0.83 -6.36 -41.24
N SER A 240 -1.21 -5.17 -41.74
CA SER A 240 -0.98 -4.74 -43.13
C SER A 240 0.38 -4.09 -43.39
N ILE A 241 1.17 -3.82 -42.33
CA ILE A 241 2.49 -3.19 -42.47
C ILE A 241 3.51 -4.23 -42.97
N PRO A 242 4.14 -4.03 -44.14
CA PRO A 242 5.19 -4.92 -44.64
C PRO A 242 6.34 -5.07 -43.65
N ALA A 243 6.95 -6.27 -43.59
CA ALA A 243 8.05 -6.54 -42.64
C ALA A 243 9.29 -5.66 -42.86
N ASP A 244 9.39 -5.06 -44.05
CA ASP A 244 10.41 -4.15 -44.54
C ASP A 244 10.04 -2.65 -44.40
N ALA A 245 8.90 -2.33 -43.78
CA ALA A 245 8.50 -0.95 -43.52
C ALA A 245 9.38 -0.27 -42.44
N ASN A 246 9.54 1.05 -42.59
CA ASN A 246 10.32 1.91 -41.71
C ASN A 246 9.92 1.72 -40.23
N ASP A 247 10.90 1.45 -39.36
CA ASP A 247 10.70 1.15 -37.93
C ASP A 247 9.92 2.24 -37.19
N GLU A 248 10.02 3.50 -37.63
CA GLU A 248 9.32 4.63 -37.03
C GLU A 248 7.78 4.54 -37.19
N GLU A 249 7.30 4.01 -38.31
CA GLU A 249 5.87 3.87 -38.61
C GLU A 249 5.25 2.69 -37.86
N ARG A 250 6.03 1.61 -37.68
CA ARG A 250 5.67 0.46 -36.83
C ARG A 250 5.55 0.87 -35.37
N LEU A 251 6.49 1.66 -34.86
CA LEU A 251 6.47 2.14 -33.47
C LEU A 251 5.28 3.08 -33.20
N LYS A 252 4.93 3.97 -34.12
CA LYS A 252 3.74 4.84 -33.99
C LYS A 252 2.45 4.03 -33.95
N THR A 253 2.32 3.03 -34.82
CA THR A 253 1.12 2.17 -34.88
C THR A 253 0.99 1.30 -33.62
N LEU A 254 2.09 0.74 -33.13
CA LEU A 254 2.14 -0.02 -31.87
C LEU A 254 1.78 0.85 -30.65
N SER A 255 2.23 2.10 -30.62
CA SER A 255 1.91 3.04 -29.54
C SER A 255 0.41 3.33 -29.45
N VAL A 256 -0.26 3.54 -30.59
CA VAL A 256 -1.71 3.78 -30.65
C VAL A 256 -2.49 2.52 -30.25
N ALA A 257 -2.12 1.34 -30.75
CA ALA A 257 -2.75 0.08 -30.37
C ALA A 257 -2.62 -0.20 -28.85
N PHE A 258 -1.46 0.13 -28.26
CA PHE A 258 -1.22 -0.02 -26.83
C PHE A 258 -2.03 0.97 -25.97
N GLN A 259 -2.19 2.22 -26.42
CA GLN A 259 -3.05 3.19 -25.75
C GLN A 259 -4.51 2.75 -25.73
N LEU A 260 -5.03 2.25 -26.86
CA LEU A 260 -6.39 1.72 -26.96
C LEU A 260 -6.59 0.47 -26.09
N PHE A 261 -5.62 -0.44 -26.06
CA PHE A 261 -5.64 -1.61 -25.19
C PHE A 261 -5.66 -1.23 -23.70
N SER A 262 -4.85 -0.24 -23.31
CA SER A 262 -4.76 0.24 -21.93
C SER A 262 -6.06 0.90 -21.46
N LEU A 263 -6.75 1.64 -22.34
CA LEU A 263 -8.05 2.24 -22.06
C LEU A 263 -9.15 1.18 -21.89
N GLY A 264 -9.17 0.15 -22.74
CA GLY A 264 -10.12 -0.97 -22.62
C GLY A 264 -9.89 -1.83 -21.36
N PHE A 265 -8.64 -2.04 -20.96
CA PHE A 265 -8.32 -2.81 -19.75
C PHE A 265 -8.56 -2.04 -18.44
N ALA A 266 -8.33 -0.72 -18.43
CA ALA A 266 -8.62 0.12 -17.26
C ALA A 266 -10.11 0.09 -16.89
N SER A 267 -10.99 -0.03 -17.88
CA SER A 267 -12.44 -0.10 -17.66
C SER A 267 -12.90 -1.44 -17.07
N ASN A 268 -12.23 -2.56 -17.42
CA ASN A 268 -12.60 -3.90 -16.95
C ASN A 268 -11.94 -4.32 -15.63
N ASN A 269 -10.78 -3.75 -15.27
CA ASN A 269 -10.02 -4.22 -14.10
C ASN A 269 -10.40 -3.52 -12.78
N TRP A 270 -11.20 -2.45 -12.82
CA TRP A 270 -11.58 -1.68 -11.63
C TRP A 270 -12.74 -2.30 -10.82
N GLN A 271 -13.56 -3.17 -11.43
CA GLN A 271 -14.63 -3.87 -10.71
C GLN A 271 -14.14 -5.13 -9.96
N GLY A 272 -13.04 -5.74 -10.40
CA GLY A 272 -12.49 -6.95 -9.76
C GLY A 272 -11.83 -6.73 -8.38
N GLN A 273 -11.42 -5.50 -8.07
CA GLN A 273 -10.71 -5.20 -6.81
C GLN A 273 -11.62 -4.79 -5.63
N GLN A 274 -12.91 -4.49 -5.86
CA GLN A 274 -13.83 -4.20 -4.76
C GLN A 274 -14.55 -5.45 -4.19
N ALA A 275 -14.47 -6.59 -4.87
CA ALA A 275 -15.22 -7.80 -4.49
C ALA A 275 -14.51 -8.74 -3.49
N TYR A 276 -13.25 -8.50 -3.11
CA TYR A 276 -12.45 -9.50 -2.36
C TYR A 276 -11.68 -8.96 -1.14
N ASN A 277 -12.29 -8.06 -0.35
CA ASN A 277 -11.77 -7.67 0.97
C ASN A 277 -12.75 -7.99 2.12
N GLY A 278 -13.52 -9.06 1.99
CA GLY A 278 -14.37 -9.59 3.06
C GLY A 278 -14.60 -11.09 2.87
N GLY A 279 -13.72 -11.92 3.43
CA GLY A 279 -13.86 -13.38 3.40
C GLY A 279 -12.79 -14.03 4.25
N GLY A 280 -13.19 -14.46 5.44
CA GLY A 280 -12.35 -15.10 6.45
C GLY A 280 -11.66 -16.36 5.94
N PHE A 281 -10.45 -16.56 6.45
CA PHE A 281 -9.67 -17.77 6.27
C PHE A 281 -9.81 -18.58 7.56
N GLU A 282 -10.86 -19.40 7.64
CA GLU A 282 -10.98 -20.51 8.57
C GLU A 282 -10.91 -21.83 7.78
N GLU A 283 -10.16 -22.77 8.35
CA GLU A 283 -10.12 -24.21 8.09
C GLU A 283 -10.00 -24.72 6.65
N LEU A 284 -8.84 -25.35 6.37
CA LEU A 284 -8.79 -26.77 5.99
C LEU A 284 -7.34 -27.29 5.95
N MET A 285 -7.14 -28.41 6.66
CA MET A 285 -5.96 -29.26 6.84
C MET A 285 -4.95 -28.88 7.92
#